data_AF-A0A835ZIY5-F1
#
_entry.id   AF-A0A835ZIY5-F1
#
_cell.length_a   1.000
_cell.length_b   1.000
_cell.length_c   1.000
_cell.angle_alpha   90.00
_cell.angle_beta   90.00
_cell.angle_gamma   90.00
#
_symmetry.space_group_name_H-M   'P 1'
#
loop_
_entity.id
_entity.type
_entity.pdbx_description
1 polymer ?
#
loop_
_entity_poly.entity_id
_entity_poly.type
_entity_poly.pdbx_seq_one_letter_code
_entity_poly.pdbx_strand_id
1 'polypeptide(L)'
;MDPALRKEFVLDAGSKGCTGMFWRSEPRMGATASASDWPRNGSVLHGWYVQEHPGWVRIDHPNGYWMPVEQDGHTVLHEKQ
;
A
#
# COMPACT_ATOMS: atom_id res chain seq x y z
N MET A 1 -13.14 10.65 -4.36
CA MET A 1 -11.84 10.79 -3.70
C MET A 1 -11.33 12.17 -4.04
N ASP A 2 -11.08 13.01 -3.04
CA ASP A 2 -10.57 14.36 -3.27
C ASP A 2 -9.08 14.28 -3.69
N PRO A 3 -8.70 14.76 -4.88
CA PRO A 3 -7.30 14.77 -5.31
C PRO A 3 -6.41 15.58 -4.34
N ALA A 4 -6.96 16.54 -3.60
CA ALA A 4 -6.20 17.32 -2.61
C ALA A 4 -5.74 16.48 -1.39
N LEU A 5 -6.36 15.32 -1.14
CA LEU A 5 -5.98 14.41 -0.05
C LEU A 5 -5.00 13.32 -0.50
N ARG A 6 -4.60 13.31 -1.78
CA ARG A 6 -3.68 12.31 -2.33
C ARG A 6 -2.30 12.52 -1.71
N LYS A 7 -1.77 11.47 -1.11
CA LYS A 7 -0.46 11.44 -0.46
C LYS A 7 0.51 10.55 -1.23
N GLU A 8 1.79 10.81 -1.04
CA GLU A 8 2.88 9.96 -1.53
C GLU A 8 3.33 9.04 -0.40
N PHE A 9 3.61 7.79 -0.75
CA PHE A 9 4.06 6.77 0.18
C PHE A 9 5.24 6.02 -0.41
N VAL A 10 6.19 5.61 0.41
CA VAL A 10 7.29 4.73 0.02
C VAL A 10 7.04 3.35 0.60
N LEU A 11 7.04 2.34 -0.27
CA LEU A 11 6.94 0.95 0.15
C LEU A 11 8.29 0.46 0.70
N ASP A 12 8.27 -0.10 1.91
CA ASP A 12 9.38 -0.82 2.50
C ASP A 12 8.91 -2.17 3.07
N ALA A 13 8.87 -3.20 2.21
CA ALA A 13 8.64 -4.57 2.64
C ALA A 13 9.96 -5.31 2.99
N GLY A 14 11.08 -4.59 3.14
CA GLY A 14 12.41 -5.16 3.23
C GLY A 14 12.71 -5.90 4.53
N SER A 15 11.92 -5.69 5.59
CA SER A 15 12.14 -6.24 6.95
C SER A 15 12.41 -7.76 6.98
N LYS A 16 11.89 -8.53 6.02
CA LYS A 16 12.08 -10.00 5.93
C LYS A 16 12.80 -10.48 4.67
N GLY A 17 13.53 -9.61 3.98
CA GLY A 17 14.19 -9.94 2.71
C GLY A 17 13.23 -10.05 1.51
N CYS A 18 11.98 -9.61 1.67
CA CYS A 18 11.05 -9.47 0.56
C CYS A 18 11.51 -8.33 -0.37
N THR A 19 11.28 -8.47 -1.66
CA THR A 19 11.66 -7.45 -2.67
C THR A 19 10.56 -6.42 -2.93
N GLY A 20 9.43 -6.53 -2.21
CA GLY A 20 8.25 -5.68 -2.34
C GLY A 20 7.01 -6.39 -1.81
N MET A 21 5.84 -5.93 -2.22
CA MET A 21 4.56 -6.43 -1.71
C MET A 21 3.53 -6.56 -2.82
N PHE A 22 2.77 -7.66 -2.83
CA PHE A 22 1.62 -7.80 -3.72
C PHE A 22 0.57 -6.73 -3.40
N TRP A 23 -0.20 -6.33 -4.39
CA TRP A 23 -1.40 -5.52 -4.16
C TRP A 23 -2.42 -6.30 -3.33
N ARG A 24 -3.34 -5.58 -2.65
CA ARG A 24 -4.55 -6.18 -2.09
C ARG A 24 -5.79 -5.69 -2.84
N SER A 25 -6.75 -6.58 -3.11
CA SER A 25 -8.02 -6.24 -3.76
C SER A 25 -9.03 -5.57 -2.82
N GLU A 26 -8.85 -5.77 -1.52
CA GLU A 26 -9.66 -5.23 -0.41
C GLU A 26 -8.73 -5.02 0.80
N PRO A 27 -9.13 -4.23 1.83
CA PRO A 27 -8.30 -3.93 3.00
C PRO A 27 -8.21 -5.13 3.96
N ARG A 28 -7.67 -6.25 3.47
CA ARG A 28 -7.47 -7.51 4.20
C ARG A 28 -6.17 -8.17 3.77
N MET A 29 -5.39 -8.64 4.74
CA MET A 29 -4.04 -9.19 4.50
C MET A 29 -4.00 -10.39 3.55
N GLY A 30 -5.05 -11.23 3.54
CA GLY A 30 -5.14 -12.42 2.67
C GLY A 30 -5.70 -12.15 1.27
N ALA A 31 -6.13 -10.92 0.96
CA ALA A 31 -6.77 -10.59 -0.30
C ALA A 31 -5.77 -10.14 -1.36
N THR A 32 -4.74 -10.94 -1.62
CA THR A 32 -3.70 -10.63 -2.60
C THR A 32 -4.27 -10.59 -4.01
N ALA A 33 -4.02 -9.51 -4.75
CA ALA A 33 -4.36 -9.44 -6.16
C ALA A 33 -3.21 -10.02 -7.01
N SER A 34 -3.56 -10.87 -7.97
CA SER A 34 -2.62 -11.41 -8.95
C SER A 34 -2.37 -10.39 -10.05
N ALA A 35 -1.54 -9.39 -9.76
CA ALA A 35 -1.09 -8.41 -10.74
C ALA A 35 0.43 -8.47 -10.88
N SER A 36 0.93 -8.38 -12.11
CA SER A 36 2.37 -8.49 -12.40
C SER A 36 3.17 -7.22 -12.07
N ASP A 37 2.48 -6.10 -11.88
CA ASP A 37 3.00 -4.76 -11.63
C ASP A 37 3.08 -4.42 -10.13
N TRP A 38 3.08 -5.44 -9.28
CA TRP A 38 3.18 -5.24 -7.84
C TRP A 38 4.47 -4.48 -7.46
N PRO A 39 4.38 -3.56 -6.50
CA PRO A 39 5.44 -2.60 -6.22
C PRO A 39 6.61 -3.26 -5.51
N ARG A 40 7.82 -2.80 -5.84
CA ARG A 40 9.07 -3.25 -5.23
C ARG A 40 9.44 -2.35 -4.06
N ASN A 41 10.34 -2.78 -3.20
CA ASN A 41 10.84 -1.92 -2.12
C ASN A 41 11.43 -0.64 -2.71
N GLY A 42 11.14 0.49 -2.07
CA GLY A 42 11.48 1.82 -2.55
C GLY A 42 10.52 2.38 -3.59
N SER A 43 9.53 1.61 -4.08
CA SER A 43 8.50 2.13 -4.97
C SER A 43 7.70 3.23 -4.27
N VAL A 44 7.56 4.37 -4.95
CA VAL A 44 6.68 5.45 -4.54
C VAL A 44 5.27 5.13 -5.02
N LEU A 45 4.34 5.06 -4.08
CA LEU A 45 2.93 4.83 -4.29
C LEU A 45 2.17 6.12 -4.01
N HIS A 46 1.04 6.29 -4.69
CA HIS A 46 0.12 7.37 -4.41
C HIS A 46 -1.19 6.82 -3.91
N GLY A 47 -1.81 7.49 -2.94
CA GLY A 47 -3.07 7.00 -2.39
C GLY A 47 -3.66 7.88 -1.31
N TRP A 48 -4.63 7.34 -0.61
CA TRP A 48 -5.36 8.01 0.46
C TRP A 48 -5.55 7.07 1.64
N TYR A 49 -5.40 7.60 2.86
CA TYR A 49 -5.94 6.91 4.03
C TYR A 49 -7.46 6.84 3.94
N VAL A 50 -8.02 5.72 4.37
CA VAL A 50 -9.47 5.51 4.40
C VAL A 50 -9.87 5.39 5.86
N GLN A 51 -10.74 6.30 6.33
CA GLN A 51 -11.11 6.37 7.75
C GLN A 51 -11.87 5.11 8.21
N GLU A 52 -12.66 4.52 7.31
CA GLU A 52 -13.41 3.29 7.54
C GLU A 52 -12.51 2.05 7.67
N HIS A 53 -11.27 2.13 7.20
CA HIS A 53 -10.28 1.05 7.22
C HIS A 53 -8.94 1.57 7.76
N PRO A 54 -8.84 1.85 9.07
CA PRO A 54 -7.61 2.33 9.68
C PRO A 54 -6.48 1.30 9.48
N GLY A 55 -5.27 1.81 9.22
CA GLY A 55 -4.11 0.97 8.89
C GLY A 55 -4.03 0.53 7.42
N TRP A 56 -4.92 1.05 6.56
CA TRP A 56 -4.91 0.79 5.13
C TRP A 56 -4.85 2.07 4.31
N VAL A 57 -4.15 2.00 3.18
CA VAL A 57 -4.12 3.03 2.16
C VAL A 57 -4.75 2.47 0.90
N ARG A 58 -5.71 3.21 0.35
CA ARG A 58 -6.24 2.93 -0.98
C ARG A 58 -5.33 3.57 -2.02
N ILE A 59 -4.78 2.76 -2.90
CA ILE A 59 -3.81 3.17 -3.91
C ILE A 59 -4.54 3.78 -5.11
N ASP A 60 -3.99 4.88 -5.62
CA ASP A 60 -4.37 5.48 -6.89
C ASP A 60 -3.90 4.59 -8.05
N HIS A 61 -4.64 3.52 -8.26
CA HIS A 61 -4.40 2.53 -9.30
C HIS A 61 -5.72 2.23 -10.01
N PRO A 62 -5.75 2.03 -11.34
CA PRO A 62 -6.98 1.75 -12.09
C PRO A 62 -7.83 0.59 -11.54
N ASN A 63 -7.17 -0.40 -10.93
CA ASN A 63 -7.83 -1.57 -10.34
C ASN A 63 -8.28 -1.37 -8.87
N GLY A 64 -8.07 -0.19 -8.29
CA GLY A 64 -8.53 0.14 -6.95
C GLY A 64 -7.86 -0.65 -5.83
N TYR A 65 -6.55 -0.84 -5.92
CA TYR A 65 -5.79 -1.65 -4.96
C TYR A 65 -5.62 -1.01 -3.59
N TRP A 66 -5.25 -1.85 -2.64
CA TRP A 66 -4.99 -1.49 -1.26
C TRP A 66 -3.59 -1.93 -0.84
N MET A 67 -3.01 -1.18 0.09
CA MET A 67 -1.74 -1.50 0.72
C MET A 67 -1.87 -1.30 2.23
N PRO A 68 -1.42 -2.24 3.07
CA PRO A 68 -1.40 -2.05 4.51
C PRO A 68 -0.31 -1.04 4.89
N VAL A 69 -0.55 -0.29 5.96
CA VAL A 69 0.47 0.57 6.58
C VAL A 69 1.48 -0.27 7.36
N GLU A 70 1.00 -1.32 8.03
CA GLU A 70 1.80 -2.23 8.83
C GLU A 70 1.51 -3.69 8.46
N GLN A 71 2.55 -4.52 8.41
CA GLN A 71 2.44 -5.96 8.25
C GLN A 71 3.38 -6.66 9.22
N ASP A 72 2.86 -7.64 9.97
CA ASP A 72 3.61 -8.42 10.97
C ASP A 72 4.35 -7.56 12.02
N GLY A 73 3.79 -6.43 12.44
CA GLY A 73 4.43 -5.53 13.41
C GLY A 73 5.47 -4.58 12.81
N HIS A 74 5.62 -4.55 11.48
CA HIS A 74 6.53 -3.65 10.78
C HIS A 74 5.76 -2.69 9.89
N THR A 75 6.04 -1.39 10.00
CA THR A 75 5.55 -0.41 9.03
C THR A 75 6.14 -0.76 7.67
N VAL A 76 5.27 -0.97 6.69
CA VAL A 76 5.65 -1.32 5.31
C VAL A 76 5.34 -0.19 4.34
N LEU A 77 4.57 0.80 4.75
CA LEU A 77 4.21 1.94 3.92
C LEU A 77 4.45 3.23 4.70
N HIS A 78 5.42 4.01 4.24
CA HIS A 78 5.85 5.24 4.89
C HIS A 78 5.34 6.44 4.10
N GLU A 79 4.54 7.30 4.73
CA GLU A 79 4.16 8.56 4.11
C GLU A 79 5.39 9.45 3.88
N LYS A 80 5.52 9.97 2.67
CA LYS A 80 6.56 10.92 2.30
C LYS A 80 6.08 12.32 2.70
N GLN A 81 6.86 12.98 3.56
CA GLN A 81 6.61 14.35 3.99
C GLN A 81 6.86 15.36 2.88
#